data_AF-A0A967D6D1-F1
#
_entry.id   AF-A0A967D6D1-F1
#
_cell.length_a   1.000
_cell.length_b   1.000
_cell.length_c   1.000
_cell.angle_alpha   90.00
_cell.angle_beta   90.00
_cell.angle_gamma   90.00
#
_symmetry.space_group_name_H-M   'P 1'
#
loop_
_entity.id
_entity.type
_entity.pdbx_description
1 polymer ?
#
loop_
_entity_poly.entity_id
_entity_poly.type
_entity_poly.pdbx_seq_one_letter_code
_entity_poly.pdbx_strand_id
1 'polypeptide(L)' 'MESEYINRKTKLIEYTKLHLISIDQDSESISEQMESLDPASKDYSELDFEYNWLQGQRIATAHLLSVIEEML' A
#
# COMPACT_ATOMS: atom_id res chain seq x y z
N MET A 1 30.51 3.72 9.35
CA MET A 1 29.58 4.74 8.81
C MET A 1 28.87 4.20 7.57
N GLU A 2 29.59 3.77 6.53
CA GLU A 2 28.99 3.19 5.32
C GLU A 2 28.17 1.91 5.58
N SER A 3 28.68 0.98 6.40
CA SER A 3 27.96 -0.24 6.78
C SER A 3 26.64 0.03 7.53
N GLU A 4 26.61 1.09 8.34
CA GLU A 4 25.42 1.50 9.08
C GLU A 4 24.38 2.15 8.16
N TYR A 5 24.85 2.94 7.20
CA TYR A 5 24.01 3.52 6.16
C TYR A 5 23.33 2.44 5.30
N ILE A 6 24.10 1.46 4.81
CA ILE A 6 23.57 0.32 4.04
C ILE A 6 22.52 -0.42 4.87
N ASN A 7 22.79 -0.70 6.15
CA ASN A 7 21.86 -1.43 7.01
C ASN A 7 20.54 -0.65 7.23
N ARG A 8 20.61 0.66 7.44
CA ARG A 8 19.42 1.52 7.55
C ARG A 8 18.61 1.54 6.25
N LYS A 9 19.28 1.65 5.09
CA LYS A 9 18.65 1.59 3.77
C LYS A 9 17.93 0.25 3.56
N THR A 10 18.59 -0.87 3.83
CA THR A 10 18.00 -2.21 3.71
C THR A 10 16.73 -2.34 4.55
N LYS A 11 16.78 -1.92 5.82
CA LYS A 11 15.59 -1.95 6.70
C LYS A 11 14.45 -1.09 6.18
N LEU A 12 14.75 0.08 5.62
CA LEU A 12 13.74 0.95 5.04
C LEU A 12 13.09 0.32 3.79
N ILE A 13 13.88 -0.31 2.92
CA ILE A 13 13.38 -1.05 1.76
C ILE A 13 12.48 -2.20 2.20
N GLU A 14 12.92 -3.00 3.17
CA GLU A 14 12.15 -4.12 3.70
C GLU A 14 10.82 -3.67 4.31
N TYR A 15 10.85 -2.64 5.15
CA TYR A 15 9.63 -2.05 5.71
C TYR A 15 8.69 -1.55 4.62
N THR A 16 9.20 -0.81 3.63
CA THR A 16 8.37 -0.25 2.55
C THR A 16 7.73 -1.36 1.70
N LYS A 17 8.45 -2.46 1.46
CA LYS A 17 7.90 -3.66 0.80
C LYS A 17 6.78 -4.31 1.61
N LEU A 18 6.98 -4.48 2.92
CA LEU A 18 5.96 -5.02 3.81
C LEU A 18 4.72 -4.11 3.87
N HIS A 19 4.93 -2.79 3.90
CA HIS A 19 3.85 -1.82 3.90
C HIS A 19 3.04 -1.87 2.59
N LEU A 20 3.71 -1.98 1.44
CA LEU A 20 3.04 -2.16 0.16
C LEU A 20 2.19 -3.44 0.12
N ILE A 21 2.70 -4.55 0.65
CA ILE A 21 1.95 -5.81 0.80
C ILE A 21 0.73 -5.63 1.70
N SER A 22 0.87 -4.90 2.81
CA SER A 22 -0.25 -4.60 3.71
C SER A 22 -1.36 -3.83 2.99
N ILE A 23 -1.01 -2.80 2.19
CA ILE A 23 -2.00 -2.03 1.42
C ILE A 23 -2.73 -2.93 0.41
N ASP A 24 -2.01 -3.86 -0.23
CA ASP A 24 -2.60 -4.82 -1.17
C ASP A 24 -3.58 -5.77 -0.47
N GLN A 25 -3.23 -6.26 0.73
CA GLN A 25 -4.09 -7.11 1.55
C GLN A 25 -5.33 -6.36 2.07
N ASP A 26 -5.18 -5.12 2.50
CA ASP A 26 -6.30 -4.28 2.94
C ASP A 26 -7.24 -4.00 1.75
N SER A 27 -6.69 -3.75 0.56
CA SER A 27 -7.48 -3.55 -0.67
C SER A 27 -8.28 -4.80 -1.06
N GLU A 28 -7.66 -5.98 -0.96
CA GLU A 28 -8.33 -7.27 -1.19
C GLU A 28 -9.48 -7.47 -0.19
N SER A 29 -9.24 -7.21 1.09
CA SER A 29 -10.28 -7.33 2.12
C SER A 29 -11.46 -6.38 1.91
N ILE A 30 -11.23 -5.14 1.45
CA ILE A 30 -12.31 -4.22 1.08
C ILE A 30 -13.08 -4.74 -0.12
N SER A 31 -12.37 -5.21 -1.15
CA SER A 31 -13.01 -5.78 -2.35
C SER A 31 -13.91 -6.97 -2.00
N GLU A 32 -13.45 -7.89 -1.15
CA GLU A 32 -14.25 -9.03 -0.66
C GLU A 32 -15.50 -8.57 0.10
N GLN A 33 -15.40 -7.52 0.92
CA GLN A 33 -16.56 -6.96 1.61
C GLN A 33 -17.58 -6.37 0.61
N MET A 34 -17.10 -5.67 -0.42
CA MET A 34 -17.95 -5.08 -1.46
C MET A 34 -18.74 -6.13 -2.26
N GLU A 35 -18.19 -7.32 -2.49
CA GLU A 35 -18.89 -8.41 -3.22
C GLU A 35 -20.22 -8.82 -2.56
N SER A 36 -20.33 -8.64 -1.25
CA SER A 36 -21.53 -9.00 -0.48
C SER A 36 -22.60 -7.91 -0.45
N LEU A 37 -22.31 -6.72 -0.98
CA LEU A 37 -23.17 -5.54 -0.91
C LEU A 37 -23.88 -5.26 -2.23
N ASP A 38 -25.04 -4.61 -2.15
CA ASP A 38 -25.69 -4.02 -3.33
C ASP A 38 -24.84 -2.84 -3.83
N PRO A 39 -24.39 -2.82 -5.10
CA PRO A 39 -23.63 -1.71 -5.67
C PRO A 39 -24.32 -0.34 -5.60
N ALA A 40 -25.66 -0.31 -5.47
CA ALA A 40 -26.42 0.94 -5.29
C ALA A 40 -26.52 1.38 -3.82
N SER A 41 -26.01 0.59 -2.87
CA SER A 41 -26.06 0.90 -1.45
C SER A 41 -25.05 1.99 -1.05
N LYS A 42 -25.38 2.69 0.03
CA LYS A 42 -24.47 3.66 0.66
C LYS A 42 -23.20 2.99 1.16
N ASP A 43 -23.32 1.81 1.76
CA ASP A 43 -22.19 1.06 2.31
C ASP A 43 -21.20 0.65 1.21
N TYR A 44 -21.69 0.20 0.04
CA TYR A 44 -20.83 -0.07 -1.11
C TYR A 44 -20.10 1.21 -1.56
N SER A 45 -20.80 2.34 -1.61
CA SER A 45 -20.20 3.62 -2.03
C SER A 45 -19.12 4.11 -1.06
N GLU A 46 -19.27 3.83 0.24
CA GLU A 46 -18.25 4.14 1.24
C GLU A 46 -17.01 3.26 1.08
N LEU A 47 -17.19 1.96 0.87
CA LEU A 47 -16.08 1.04 0.61
C LEU A 47 -15.37 1.32 -0.72
N ASP A 48 -16.10 1.72 -1.77
CA ASP A 48 -15.49 2.12 -3.05
C ASP A 48 -14.60 3.36 -2.89
N PHE A 49 -15.02 4.32 -2.06
CA PHE A 49 -14.18 5.48 -1.73
C PHE A 49 -12.90 5.05 -0.99
N GLU A 50 -13.03 4.16 -0.01
CA GLU A 50 -11.88 3.64 0.75
C GLU A 50 -10.93 2.81 -0.13
N TYR A 51 -11.47 1.96 -1.00
CA TYR A 51 -10.69 1.21 -1.99
C TYR A 51 -9.87 2.16 -2.88
N ASN A 52 -10.51 3.20 -3.44
CA ASN A 52 -9.82 4.21 -4.25
C ASN A 52 -8.73 4.96 -3.47
N TRP A 53 -8.97 5.24 -2.18
CA TRP A 53 -7.98 5.83 -1.29
C TRP A 53 -6.76 4.92 -1.09
N LEU A 54 -6.97 3.61 -0.88
CA LEU A 54 -5.88 2.62 -0.78
C LEU A 54 -5.08 2.51 -2.09
N GLN A 55 -5.73 2.57 -3.25
CA GLN A 55 -5.01 2.56 -4.54
C GLN A 55 -4.05 3.75 -4.69
N GLY A 56 -4.46 4.93 -4.23
CA GLY A 56 -3.59 6.11 -4.19
C GLY A 56 -2.35 5.88 -3.31
N GLN A 57 -2.54 5.33 -2.10
CA GLN A 57 -1.44 5.00 -1.20
C GLN A 57 -0.50 3.95 -1.77
N ARG A 58 -1.05 2.92 -2.43
CA ARG A 58 -0.29 1.87 -3.11
C ARG A 58 0.65 2.45 -4.16
N ILE A 59 0.12 3.31 -5.05
CA ILE A 59 0.89 3.95 -6.12
C ILE A 59 2.00 4.82 -5.53
N ALA A 60 1.69 5.65 -4.52
CA ALA A 60 2.67 6.50 -3.86
C ALA A 60 3.78 5.67 -3.19
N THR A 61 3.41 4.62 -2.47
CA THR A 61 4.36 3.73 -1.78
C THR A 61 5.27 3.00 -2.76
N ALA A 62 4.73 2.50 -3.88
CA ALA A 62 5.51 1.88 -4.94
C ALA A 62 6.52 2.85 -5.56
N HIS A 63 6.12 4.10 -5.80
CA HIS A 63 7.03 5.14 -6.30
C HIS A 63 8.13 5.48 -5.28
N LEU A 64 7.79 5.62 -4.00
CA LEU A 64 8.77 5.86 -2.96
C LEU A 64 9.76 4.70 -2.84
N LEU A 65 9.28 3.46 -2.91
CA LEU A 65 10.12 2.27 -2.90
C LEU A 65 11.15 2.31 -4.04
N SER A 66 10.71 2.62 -5.27
CA SER A 66 11.64 2.69 -6.41
C SER A 66 12.73 3.75 -6.21
N VAL A 67 12.36 4.93 -5.68
CA VAL A 67 13.34 5.98 -5.36
C VAL A 67 14.31 5.52 -4.28
N ILE A 68 13.84 4.89 -3.20
CA ILE A 68 14.68 4.40 -2.10
C ILE A 68 15.68 3.35 -2.61
N GLU A 69 15.26 2.45 -3.50
CA GLU A 69 16.13 1.43 -4.07
C GLU A 69 17.29 2.05 -4.86
N GLU A 70 17.04 3.15 -5.58
CA GLU A 70 18.02 3.89 -6.39
C GLU A 70 18.99 4.79 -5.59
N MET A 71 18.68 5.13 -4.33
CA MET A 71 19.55 6.00 -3.51
C MET A 71 20.90 5.33 -3.24
N LEU A 72 22.01 5.99 -3.59
CA LEU A 72 23.39 5.51 -3.34
C LEU A 72 23.69 5.36 -1.86
#